data_AF-A0A2V6CF18-F1
#
_entry.id   AF-A0A2V6CF18-F1
#
_cell.length_a   1.000
_cell.length_b   1.000
_cell.length_c   1.000
_cell.angle_alpha   90.00
_cell.angle_beta   90.00
_cell.angle_gamma   90.00
#
_symmetry.space_group_name_H-M   'P 1'
#
loop_
_entity.id
_entity.type
_entity.pdbx_description
1 polymer ?
#
loop_
_entity_poly.entity_id
_entity_poly.type
_entity_poly.pdbx_seq_one_letter_code
_entity_poly.pdbx_strand_id
1 'polypeptide(L)'
;MFGHGDFGRLTATVNGTWLSRIEFQALANSKRFGLAGLYFAGNGFPWHRANFSLYYDGPPDTWMQGLDAGAVVHWIGQYNDDNITLTASVPPFSGPKPQTPRTDPLTGNDSIRARKIAAWTTLDLILNYTFNLPRLAPPAPVPGFAKDGDKNIRMKDGKEKNVVPVSTAEYNPCGWRAWLNNTTISLGTQNVLDEDPPFAAGSFENGYDESLATIKGRFWYVQVKKKF
;
A
#
# COMPACT_ATOMS: atom_id res chain seq x y z
N MET A 1 -4.46 -29.75 -26.93
CA MET A 1 -3.22 -29.00 -27.21
C MET A 1 -3.29 -27.53 -26.76
N PHE A 2 -4.14 -27.15 -25.81
CA PHE A 2 -4.13 -25.80 -25.22
C PHE A 2 -4.13 -25.92 -23.69
N GLY A 3 -2.97 -26.27 -23.13
CA GLY A 3 -2.71 -26.03 -21.71
C GLY A 3 -2.42 -24.54 -21.59
N HIS A 4 -3.33 -23.77 -20.97
CA HIS A 4 -3.06 -22.38 -20.66
C HIS A 4 -1.88 -22.35 -19.69
N GLY A 5 -0.85 -21.54 -20.00
CA GLY A 5 0.26 -21.31 -19.07
C GLY A 5 -0.24 -20.65 -17.78
N ASP A 6 0.47 -20.85 -16.67
CA ASP A 6 0.22 -20.09 -15.46
C ASP A 6 0.64 -18.63 -15.72
N PHE A 7 -0.32 -17.70 -15.61
CA PHE A 7 -0.09 -16.27 -15.81
C PHE A 7 0.11 -15.52 -14.49
N GLY A 8 0.20 -16.24 -13.36
CA GLY A 8 0.32 -15.67 -12.03
C GLY A 8 -1.04 -15.53 -11.33
N ARG A 9 -1.04 -14.77 -10.23
CA ARG A 9 -2.20 -14.61 -9.35
C ARG A 9 -2.60 -13.15 -9.26
N LEU A 10 -3.84 -12.85 -9.60
CA LEU A 10 -4.48 -11.57 -9.32
C LEU A 10 -5.31 -11.66 -8.04
N THR A 11 -5.07 -10.75 -7.10
CA THR A 11 -5.82 -10.64 -5.85
C THR A 11 -6.47 -9.26 -5.78
N ALA A 12 -7.79 -9.21 -5.82
CA ALA A 12 -8.56 -7.98 -5.65
C ALA A 12 -9.22 -7.96 -4.27
N THR A 13 -9.08 -6.86 -3.53
CA THR A 13 -9.70 -6.66 -2.22
C THR A 13 -10.44 -5.33 -2.17
N VAL A 14 -11.61 -5.31 -1.51
CA VAL A 14 -12.34 -4.08 -1.22
C VAL A 14 -12.65 -4.04 0.28
N ASN A 15 -12.14 -3.03 0.96
CA ASN A 15 -12.37 -2.80 2.39
C ASN A 15 -13.13 -1.48 2.56
N GLY A 16 -14.36 -1.53 3.07
CA GLY A 16 -15.19 -0.34 3.28
C GLY A 16 -15.59 -0.15 4.74
N THR A 17 -15.83 1.10 5.12
CA THR A 17 -16.42 1.46 6.41
C THR A 17 -17.62 2.37 6.20
N TRP A 18 -18.68 2.12 6.99
CA TRP A 18 -19.85 2.98 7.10
C TRP A 18 -19.97 3.51 8.53
N LEU A 19 -19.70 4.80 8.72
CA LEU A 19 -19.78 5.44 10.03
C LEU A 19 -21.21 5.95 10.26
N SER A 20 -22.01 5.15 10.99
CA SER A 20 -23.40 5.52 11.27
C SER A 20 -23.61 6.28 12.57
N ARG A 21 -22.72 6.07 13.54
CA ARG A 21 -22.92 6.48 14.93
C ARG A 21 -21.61 7.01 15.49
N ILE A 22 -21.47 8.32 15.41
CA ILE A 22 -20.55 9.08 16.24
C ILE A 22 -21.36 10.20 16.86
N GLU A 23 -21.23 10.37 18.17
CA GLU A 23 -22.00 11.33 18.94
C GLU A 23 -21.06 12.21 19.75
N PHE A 24 -21.43 13.47 19.87
CA PHE A 24 -20.74 14.43 20.71
C PHE A 24 -21.64 14.92 21.82
N GLN A 25 -21.04 15.11 22.99
CA GLN A 25 -21.67 15.63 24.18
C GLN A 25 -20.79 16.74 24.73
N ALA A 26 -21.21 18.00 24.56
CA ALA A 26 -20.38 19.15 24.92
C ALA A 26 -20.14 19.27 26.43
N LEU A 27 -21.12 18.86 27.25
CA LEU A 27 -21.10 18.95 28.71
C LEU A 27 -21.69 17.66 29.30
N ALA A 28 -21.29 17.30 30.51
CA ALA A 28 -21.75 16.06 31.16
C ALA A 28 -23.29 15.97 31.27
N ASN A 29 -23.97 17.11 31.34
CA ASN A 29 -25.43 17.23 31.47
C ASN A 29 -26.14 17.62 30.15
N SER A 30 -25.43 17.78 29.03
CA SER A 30 -26.07 18.15 27.76
C SER A 30 -26.49 16.92 26.95
N LYS A 31 -27.49 17.09 26.07
CA LYS A 31 -27.93 16.03 25.15
C LYS A 31 -26.83 15.74 24.12
N ARG A 32 -26.65 14.46 23.81
CA ARG A 32 -25.80 14.01 22.69
C ARG A 32 -26.40 14.35 21.34
N PHE A 33 -25.55 14.65 20.37
CA PHE A 33 -25.95 14.81 18.97
C PHE A 33 -24.94 14.14 18.04
N GLY A 34 -25.43 13.67 16.89
CA GLY A 34 -24.62 12.91 15.94
C GLY A 34 -23.71 13.79 15.09
N LEU A 35 -22.46 13.37 14.90
CA LEU A 35 -21.46 14.01 14.05
C LEU A 35 -21.19 13.27 12.73
N ALA A 36 -21.87 12.14 12.48
CA ALA A 36 -21.65 11.37 11.26
C ALA A 36 -21.96 12.22 10.01
N GLY A 37 -21.01 12.27 9.08
CA GLY A 37 -21.02 13.10 7.89
C GLY A 37 -20.62 14.55 8.11
N LEU A 38 -19.92 14.89 9.18
CA LEU A 38 -19.51 16.26 9.51
C LEU A 38 -18.01 16.37 9.76
N TYR A 39 -17.44 17.54 9.48
CA TYR A 39 -16.16 17.99 10.00
C TYR A 39 -16.38 18.79 11.28
N PHE A 40 -15.77 18.38 12.38
CA PHE A 40 -15.93 19.05 13.67
C PHE A 40 -14.65 18.97 14.50
N ALA A 41 -14.27 20.10 15.11
CA ALA A 41 -13.15 20.18 16.05
C ALA A 41 -11.85 19.51 15.52
N GLY A 42 -11.45 19.84 14.29
CA GLY A 42 -10.22 19.33 13.69
C GLY A 42 -10.34 17.96 13.01
N ASN A 43 -11.50 17.30 13.07
CA ASN A 43 -11.65 15.91 12.63
C ASN A 43 -12.83 15.73 11.67
N GLY A 44 -12.63 14.95 10.61
CA GLY A 44 -13.69 14.57 9.67
C GLY A 44 -14.30 13.22 9.98
N PHE A 45 -15.62 13.15 9.85
CA PHE A 45 -16.41 11.95 10.10
C PHE A 45 -17.23 11.54 8.88
N PRO A 46 -16.62 11.28 7.71
CA PRO A 46 -17.35 10.88 6.52
C PRO A 46 -18.12 9.59 6.77
N TRP A 47 -19.32 9.53 6.20
CA TRP A 47 -20.13 8.33 6.28
C TRP A 47 -19.45 7.14 5.62
N HIS A 48 -18.79 7.36 4.48
CA HIS A 48 -18.16 6.30 3.71
C HIS A 48 -16.66 6.51 3.55
N ARG A 49 -15.90 5.45 3.75
CA ARG A 49 -14.51 5.34 3.28
C ARG A 49 -14.30 3.94 2.74
N ALA A 50 -13.50 3.81 1.69
CA ALA A 50 -13.15 2.51 1.13
C ALA A 50 -11.74 2.50 0.58
N ASN A 51 -11.10 1.34 0.66
CA ASN A 51 -9.85 1.03 -0.02
C ASN A 51 -10.09 -0.10 -1.01
N PHE A 52 -9.68 0.10 -2.25
CA PHE A 52 -9.71 -0.91 -3.30
C PHE A 52 -8.28 -1.28 -3.63
N SER A 53 -7.91 -2.55 -3.54
CA SER A 53 -6.57 -2.97 -3.90
C SER A 53 -6.58 -4.09 -4.92
N LEU A 54 -5.59 -4.04 -5.81
CA LEU A 54 -5.33 -5.06 -6.81
C LEU A 54 -3.84 -5.41 -6.75
N TYR A 55 -3.54 -6.67 -6.47
CA TYR A 55 -2.19 -7.20 -6.44
C TYR A 55 -2.02 -8.28 -7.50
N TYR A 56 -0.82 -8.32 -8.08
CA TYR A 56 -0.40 -9.32 -9.04
C TYR A 56 0.89 -9.98 -8.53
N ASP A 57 0.83 -11.29 -8.33
CA ASP A 57 2.01 -12.13 -8.08
C ASP A 57 2.37 -12.86 -9.37
N GLY A 58 3.63 -12.76 -9.81
CA GLY A 58 4.08 -13.42 -11.03
C GLY A 58 4.12 -14.95 -10.91
N PRO A 59 3.93 -15.67 -12.03
CA PRO A 59 3.83 -17.12 -12.03
C PRO A 59 5.12 -17.81 -11.55
N PRO A 60 5.00 -18.92 -10.80
CA PRO A 60 6.14 -19.72 -10.38
C PRO A 60 6.91 -20.27 -11.59
N ASP A 61 8.19 -20.57 -11.38
CA ASP A 61 9.08 -21.18 -12.38
C ASP A 61 9.25 -20.34 -13.67
N THR A 62 8.92 -19.06 -13.63
CA THR A 62 9.16 -18.09 -14.70
C THR A 62 10.11 -16.99 -14.24
N TRP A 63 10.61 -16.19 -15.20
CA TRP A 63 11.34 -14.96 -14.87
C TRP A 63 10.50 -13.95 -14.06
N MET A 64 9.16 -14.08 -14.08
CA MET A 64 8.25 -13.22 -13.33
C MET A 64 8.00 -13.72 -11.91
N GLN A 65 8.51 -14.87 -11.48
CA GLN A 65 8.26 -15.44 -10.15
C GLN A 65 8.65 -14.49 -9.00
N GLY A 66 9.60 -13.58 -9.24
CA GLY A 66 10.02 -12.56 -8.29
C GLY A 66 9.15 -11.31 -8.26
N LEU A 67 8.27 -11.12 -9.24
CA LEU A 67 7.49 -9.91 -9.46
C LEU A 67 6.23 -9.92 -8.59
N ASP A 68 6.06 -8.88 -7.80
CA ASP A 68 4.83 -8.56 -7.06
C ASP A 68 4.51 -7.09 -7.33
N ALA A 69 3.33 -6.81 -7.89
CA ALA A 69 2.89 -5.46 -8.20
C ALA A 69 1.52 -5.19 -7.57
N GLY A 70 1.35 -4.00 -7.02
CA GLY A 70 0.14 -3.57 -6.32
C GLY A 70 -0.33 -2.20 -6.77
N ALA A 71 -1.65 -2.06 -6.85
CA ALA A 71 -2.34 -0.79 -6.96
C ALA A 71 -3.36 -0.68 -5.83
N VAL A 72 -3.39 0.45 -5.13
CA VAL A 72 -4.36 0.72 -4.06
C VAL A 72 -5.02 2.06 -4.31
N VAL A 73 -6.35 2.06 -4.42
CA VAL A 73 -7.16 3.26 -4.46
C VAL A 73 -7.72 3.52 -3.07
N HIS A 74 -7.40 4.67 -2.50
CA HIS A 74 -8.02 5.17 -1.27
C HIS A 74 -9.15 6.12 -1.64
N TRP A 75 -10.34 5.88 -1.11
CA TRP A 75 -11.51 6.71 -1.36
C TRP A 75 -12.17 7.16 -0.06
N ILE A 76 -12.45 8.46 0.00
CA ILE A 76 -13.18 9.11 1.08
C ILE A 76 -14.42 9.76 0.47
N GLY A 77 -15.59 9.39 1.00
CA GLY A 77 -16.86 9.96 0.58
C GLY A 77 -17.01 11.42 1.00
N GLN A 78 -17.86 12.13 0.29
CA GLN A 78 -18.19 13.52 0.60
C GLN A 78 -18.81 13.64 2.01
N TYR A 79 -18.51 14.72 2.71
CA TYR A 79 -19.09 15.04 4.00
C TYR A 79 -19.28 16.55 4.15
N ASN A 80 -20.02 16.96 5.18
CA ASN A 80 -20.28 18.37 5.45
C ASN A 80 -19.10 18.98 6.21
N ASP A 81 -18.79 20.23 5.90
CA ASP A 81 -17.81 21.03 6.64
C ASP A 81 -18.37 21.44 8.02
N ASP A 82 -17.62 22.20 8.83
CA ASP A 82 -18.05 22.65 10.16
C ASP A 82 -19.22 23.63 10.09
N ASN A 83 -20.41 23.09 9.81
CA ASN A 83 -21.63 23.86 9.72
C ASN A 83 -22.05 24.40 11.09
N ILE A 84 -21.51 23.88 12.21
CA ILE A 84 -21.80 24.41 13.55
C ILE A 84 -21.19 25.80 13.70
N THR A 85 -19.87 25.90 13.46
CA THR A 85 -19.14 27.16 13.63
C THR A 85 -19.38 28.12 12.45
N LEU A 86 -19.46 27.58 11.23
CA LEU A 86 -19.61 28.39 10.01
C LEU A 86 -21.00 29.01 9.89
N THR A 87 -22.06 28.41 10.43
CA THR A 87 -23.44 28.96 10.34
C THR A 87 -23.88 29.74 11.56
N ALA A 88 -23.34 29.46 12.76
CA ALA A 88 -23.67 30.20 13.99
C ALA A 88 -23.08 31.62 14.06
N SER A 89 -22.21 32.00 13.11
CA SER A 89 -21.44 33.24 13.14
C SER A 89 -22.13 34.45 12.46
N VAL A 90 -23.45 34.41 12.19
CA VAL A 90 -24.19 35.51 11.53
C VAL A 90 -25.50 35.87 12.26
N PRO A 91 -25.68 37.11 12.75
CA PRO A 91 -26.99 37.65 13.19
C PRO A 91 -27.95 37.86 11.99
N PRO A 92 -29.29 37.79 12.15
CA PRO A 92 -30.02 37.81 13.43
C PRO A 92 -30.65 36.48 13.85
N PHE A 93 -30.63 35.40 13.07
CA PHE A 93 -31.34 34.17 13.46
C PHE A 93 -30.73 32.93 12.82
N SER A 94 -29.96 32.16 13.58
CA SER A 94 -30.34 30.81 14.05
C SER A 94 -29.12 30.21 14.75
N GLY A 95 -29.32 29.67 15.96
CA GLY A 95 -28.26 28.96 16.68
C GLY A 95 -27.63 27.85 15.82
N PRO A 96 -26.47 27.31 16.24
CA PRO A 96 -25.77 26.28 15.48
C PRO A 96 -26.75 25.19 15.04
N LYS A 97 -26.68 24.79 13.77
CA LYS A 97 -27.48 23.69 13.23
C LYS A 97 -26.59 22.49 12.88
N PRO A 98 -26.16 21.68 13.88
CA PRO A 98 -25.19 20.59 13.70
C PRO A 98 -25.58 19.55 12.65
N GLN A 99 -26.88 19.37 12.42
CA GLN A 99 -27.43 18.26 11.62
C GLN A 99 -28.34 18.72 10.49
N THR A 100 -28.55 20.02 10.29
CA THR A 100 -29.37 20.43 9.14
C THR A 100 -28.56 20.24 7.86
N PRO A 101 -29.15 19.63 6.83
CA PRO A 101 -28.62 19.72 5.48
C PRO A 101 -28.28 21.17 5.13
N ARG A 102 -27.38 21.34 4.16
CA ARG A 102 -27.04 22.64 3.55
C ARG A 102 -28.27 23.54 3.38
N THR A 103 -29.40 22.92 3.03
CA THR A 103 -30.72 23.51 2.78
C THR A 103 -31.54 23.63 4.06
N ASP A 104 -31.95 24.85 4.40
CA ASP A 104 -32.89 25.12 5.47
C ASP A 104 -34.24 24.44 5.17
N PRO A 105 -34.75 23.53 6.02
CA PRO A 105 -35.96 22.78 5.73
C PRO A 105 -37.26 23.61 5.77
N LEU A 106 -37.22 24.84 6.30
CA LEU A 106 -38.36 25.76 6.31
C LEU A 106 -38.37 26.68 5.08
N THR A 107 -37.20 27.03 4.56
CA THR A 107 -37.09 28.01 3.45
C THR A 107 -36.60 27.42 2.14
N GLY A 108 -36.08 26.19 2.14
CA GLY A 108 -35.47 25.58 0.96
C GLY A 108 -34.15 26.24 0.52
N ASN A 109 -33.64 27.19 1.29
CA ASN A 109 -32.44 27.94 0.94
C ASN A 109 -31.20 27.29 1.53
N ASP A 110 -30.18 27.10 0.69
CA ASP A 110 -28.87 26.69 1.16
C ASP A 110 -28.23 27.81 1.98
N SER A 111 -27.74 27.49 3.19
CA SER A 111 -26.87 28.42 3.92
C SER A 111 -25.63 28.66 3.06
N ILE A 112 -25.37 29.93 2.73
CA ILE A 112 -24.20 30.34 1.93
C ILE A 112 -22.86 29.92 2.56
N ARG A 113 -22.86 29.57 3.86
CA ARG A 113 -21.70 29.09 4.62
C ARG A 113 -21.71 27.58 4.88
N ALA A 114 -22.84 26.90 4.68
CA ALA A 114 -22.86 25.44 4.75
C ALA A 114 -22.26 24.87 3.46
N ARG A 115 -21.15 24.15 3.60
CA ARG A 115 -20.43 23.60 2.45
C ARG A 115 -20.12 22.14 2.66
N LYS A 116 -19.86 21.46 1.55
CA LYS A 116 -19.40 20.09 1.54
C LYS A 116 -17.90 20.07 1.27
N ILE A 117 -17.20 19.23 2.02
CA ILE A 117 -15.84 18.83 1.70
C ILE A 117 -15.95 17.74 0.64
N ALA A 118 -15.25 17.93 -0.48
CA ALA A 118 -15.37 17.04 -1.65
C ALA A 118 -14.91 15.62 -1.31
N ALA A 119 -15.40 14.65 -2.08
CA ALA A 119 -14.85 13.30 -2.02
C ALA A 119 -13.38 13.33 -2.46
N TRP A 120 -12.56 12.49 -1.86
CA TRP A 120 -11.12 12.45 -2.14
C TRP A 120 -10.73 11.05 -2.57
N THR A 121 -9.95 10.96 -3.65
CA THR A 121 -9.49 9.69 -4.19
C THR A 121 -8.01 9.78 -4.51
N THR A 122 -7.20 8.88 -3.94
CA THR A 122 -5.79 8.75 -4.29
C THR A 122 -5.48 7.36 -4.81
N LEU A 123 -4.44 7.27 -5.63
CA LEU A 123 -3.93 6.01 -6.18
C LEU A 123 -2.48 5.83 -5.73
N ASP A 124 -2.22 4.71 -5.09
CA ASP A 124 -0.88 4.27 -4.71
C ASP A 124 -0.47 3.09 -5.58
N LEU A 125 0.78 3.09 -6.04
CA LEU A 125 1.37 2.01 -6.82
C LEU A 125 2.60 1.47 -6.10
N ILE A 126 2.76 0.15 -6.10
CA ILE A 126 3.89 -0.55 -5.49
C ILE A 126 4.36 -1.62 -6.48
N LEU A 127 5.67 -1.74 -6.64
CA LEU A 127 6.32 -2.72 -7.47
C LEU A 127 7.49 -3.32 -6.70
N ASN A 128 7.49 -4.63 -6.56
CA ASN A 128 8.52 -5.42 -5.91
C ASN A 128 9.07 -6.42 -6.92
N TYR A 129 10.40 -6.57 -6.95
CA TYR A 129 11.04 -7.65 -7.69
C TYR A 129 12.10 -8.33 -6.83
N THR A 130 11.89 -9.61 -6.54
CA THR A 130 12.84 -10.45 -5.81
C THR A 130 13.64 -11.32 -6.78
N PHE A 131 14.95 -11.15 -6.78
CA PHE A 131 15.85 -11.96 -7.60
C PHE A 131 15.94 -13.38 -7.05
N ASN A 132 15.27 -14.32 -7.70
CA ASN A 132 15.38 -15.76 -7.45
C ASN A 132 16.24 -16.36 -8.56
N LEU A 133 17.57 -16.31 -8.39
CA LEU A 133 18.48 -16.87 -9.38
C LEU A 133 18.65 -18.37 -9.09
N PRO A 134 18.33 -19.27 -10.04
CA PRO A 134 18.56 -20.70 -9.85
C PRO A 134 20.03 -20.94 -9.47
N ARG A 135 20.28 -21.81 -8.48
CA ARG A 135 21.62 -22.39 -8.34
C ARG A 135 21.91 -23.09 -9.65
N LEU A 136 22.98 -22.69 -10.34
CA LEU A 136 23.43 -23.42 -11.53
C LEU A 136 23.58 -24.89 -11.12
N ALA A 137 22.88 -25.77 -11.84
CA ALA A 137 23.03 -27.20 -11.62
C ALA A 137 24.52 -27.55 -11.68
N PRO A 138 25.02 -28.47 -10.84
CA PRO A 138 26.36 -29.00 -10.99
C PRO A 138 26.55 -29.41 -12.46
N PRO A 139 27.70 -29.12 -13.09
CA PRO A 139 27.92 -29.51 -14.47
C PRO A 139 27.64 -31.01 -14.58
N ALA A 140 26.69 -31.39 -15.45
CA ALA A 140 26.41 -32.78 -15.73
C ALA A 140 27.72 -33.45 -16.16
N PRO A 141 28.04 -34.66 -15.66
CA PRO A 141 29.25 -35.36 -16.07
C PRO A 141 29.19 -35.59 -17.59
N VAL A 142 29.97 -34.82 -18.34
CA VAL A 142 30.10 -34.97 -19.79
C VAL A 142 30.75 -36.34 -20.02
N PRO A 143 30.08 -37.29 -20.69
CA PRO A 143 30.69 -38.57 -21.02
C PRO A 143 31.89 -38.33 -21.93
N GLY A 144 33.10 -38.55 -21.41
CA GLY A 144 34.35 -38.45 -22.18
C GLY A 144 35.45 -37.56 -21.60
N PHE A 145 35.22 -36.84 -20.50
CA PHE A 145 36.27 -36.03 -19.84
C PHE A 145 36.88 -36.69 -18.58
N ALA A 146 36.96 -38.02 -18.57
CA ALA A 146 37.82 -38.76 -17.64
C ALA A 146 39.04 -39.28 -18.41
N LYS A 147 40.01 -38.40 -18.66
CA LYS A 147 41.37 -38.85 -18.99
C LYS A 147 42.23 -38.73 -17.73
N ASP A 148 42.53 -39.90 -17.19
CA ASP A 148 43.67 -40.22 -16.34
C ASP A 148 43.65 -39.71 -14.89
N GLY A 149 42.66 -40.18 -14.12
CA GLY A 149 42.64 -40.05 -12.64
C GLY A 149 43.06 -41.33 -11.88
N ASP A 150 43.21 -42.47 -12.54
CA ASP A 150 43.47 -43.76 -11.88
C ASP A 150 44.97 -44.08 -11.76
N LYS A 151 45.69 -43.28 -10.97
CA LYS A 151 46.95 -43.74 -10.37
C LYS A 151 46.86 -43.63 -8.86
N ASN A 152 46.42 -44.73 -8.25
CA ASN A 152 46.51 -44.96 -6.81
C ASN A 152 47.98 -44.89 -6.37
N ILE A 153 48.40 -43.78 -5.76
CA ILE A 153 49.67 -43.71 -5.02
C ILE A 153 49.41 -44.29 -3.63
N ARG A 154 49.85 -45.53 -3.42
CA ARG A 154 49.89 -46.15 -2.09
C ARG A 154 50.92 -45.42 -1.22
N MET A 155 50.47 -44.73 -0.17
CA MET A 155 51.35 -44.38 0.94
C MET A 155 51.46 -45.56 1.90
N LYS A 156 52.68 -45.81 2.41
CA LYS A 156 52.96 -46.77 3.49
C LYS A 156 52.51 -46.17 4.82
N ASP A 157 51.21 -46.18 5.05
CA ASP A 157 50.54 -46.19 6.36
C ASP A 157 49.05 -46.08 6.06
N GLY A 158 48.28 -47.14 6.33
CA GLY A 158 46.92 -47.38 5.84
C GLY A 158 45.83 -46.42 6.31
N LYS A 159 45.97 -45.12 6.05
CA LYS A 159 44.89 -44.13 6.12
C LYS A 159 44.55 -43.68 4.71
N GLU A 160 43.42 -44.18 4.22
CA GLU A 160 42.78 -43.64 3.03
C GLU A 160 42.36 -42.19 3.31
N LYS A 161 42.96 -41.24 2.59
CA LYS A 161 42.40 -39.89 2.46
C LYS A 161 41.57 -39.89 1.20
N ASN A 162 40.25 -39.82 1.37
CA ASN A 162 39.35 -39.57 0.26
C ASN A 162 39.58 -38.14 -0.22
N VAL A 163 40.42 -37.98 -1.25
CA VAL A 163 40.53 -36.71 -1.99
C VAL A 163 39.30 -36.65 -2.87
N VAL A 164 38.20 -36.17 -2.29
CA VAL A 164 37.04 -35.76 -3.07
C VAL A 164 37.57 -34.75 -4.09
N PRO A 165 37.36 -34.95 -5.39
CA PRO A 165 37.85 -34.02 -6.39
C PRO A 165 37.27 -32.65 -6.08
N VAL A 166 38.13 -31.64 -6.01
CA VAL A 166 37.79 -30.20 -5.84
C VAL A 166 36.84 -29.69 -6.94
N SER A 167 36.41 -30.55 -7.86
CA SER A 167 35.39 -30.31 -8.88
C SER A 167 33.95 -30.45 -8.38
N THR A 168 33.69 -30.93 -7.16
CA THR A 168 32.36 -30.82 -6.51
C THR A 168 32.28 -29.65 -5.53
N ALA A 169 33.11 -28.62 -5.70
CA ALA A 169 32.77 -27.33 -5.12
C ALA A 169 31.44 -26.91 -5.75
N GLU A 170 30.38 -26.89 -4.95
CA GLU A 170 29.15 -26.17 -5.28
C GLU A 170 29.59 -24.87 -5.94
N TYR A 171 29.19 -24.65 -7.21
CA TYR A 171 29.47 -23.40 -7.89
C TYR A 171 28.69 -22.33 -7.14
N ASN A 172 29.34 -21.77 -6.11
CA ASN A 172 28.92 -20.57 -5.43
C ASN A 172 28.90 -19.53 -6.55
N PRO A 173 27.77 -18.90 -6.89
CA PRO A 173 27.73 -18.02 -8.06
C PRO A 173 28.57 -16.77 -7.80
N CYS A 174 29.89 -16.85 -7.95
CA CYS A 174 30.83 -15.78 -7.61
C CYS A 174 30.46 -14.48 -8.33
N GLY A 175 30.49 -13.37 -7.60
CA GLY A 175 30.24 -12.03 -8.14
C GLY A 175 28.81 -11.52 -7.97
N TRP A 176 28.38 -10.65 -8.89
CA TRP A 176 27.14 -9.89 -8.78
C TRP A 176 25.87 -10.78 -8.75
N ARG A 177 25.92 -12.01 -9.27
CA ARG A 177 24.80 -12.96 -9.25
C ARG A 177 24.55 -13.56 -7.86
N ALA A 178 25.58 -14.04 -7.14
CA ALA A 178 25.40 -14.38 -5.72
C ALA A 178 24.93 -13.18 -4.91
N TRP A 179 25.48 -12.00 -5.21
CA TRP A 179 25.09 -10.78 -4.52
C TRP A 179 23.64 -10.36 -4.80
N LEU A 180 23.08 -10.60 -5.99
CA LEU A 180 21.68 -10.30 -6.27
C LEU A 180 20.70 -11.35 -5.77
N ASN A 181 21.12 -12.62 -5.62
CA ASN A 181 20.19 -13.67 -5.22
C ASN A 181 19.53 -13.39 -3.85
N ASN A 182 18.22 -13.54 -3.71
CA ASN A 182 17.44 -13.13 -2.53
C ASN A 182 17.53 -11.62 -2.18
N THR A 183 17.85 -10.78 -3.16
CA THR A 183 17.67 -9.33 -3.06
C THR A 183 16.28 -8.98 -3.60
N THR A 184 15.55 -8.13 -2.90
CA THR A 184 14.29 -7.53 -3.37
C THR A 184 14.52 -6.04 -3.61
N ILE A 185 14.16 -5.56 -4.80
CA ILE A 185 14.08 -4.14 -5.09
C ILE A 185 12.59 -3.76 -5.08
N SER A 186 12.26 -2.70 -4.37
CA SER A 186 10.91 -2.15 -4.31
C SER A 186 10.90 -0.71 -4.78
N LEU A 187 9.95 -0.38 -5.64
CA LEU A 187 9.59 0.98 -6.05
C LEU A 187 8.16 1.21 -5.61
N GLY A 188 7.88 2.32 -4.95
CA GLY A 188 6.51 2.70 -4.64
C GLY A 188 6.27 4.18 -4.89
N THR A 189 5.02 4.53 -5.17
CA THR A 189 4.56 5.90 -5.31
C THR A 189 3.18 6.01 -4.66
N GLN A 190 3.06 6.89 -3.69
CA GLN A 190 1.79 7.27 -3.07
C GLN A 190 1.24 8.51 -3.76
N ASN A 191 -0.08 8.58 -3.88
CA ASN A 191 -0.79 9.66 -4.57
C ASN A 191 -0.21 9.93 -5.97
N VAL A 192 -0.19 8.90 -6.83
CA VAL A 192 0.36 8.94 -8.20
C VAL A 192 -0.28 10.02 -9.06
N LEU A 193 -1.54 10.35 -8.78
CA LEU A 193 -2.29 11.39 -9.48
C LEU A 193 -1.97 12.80 -8.98
N ASP A 194 -1.21 12.93 -7.89
CA ASP A 194 -0.90 14.21 -7.23
C ASP A 194 -2.16 15.00 -6.87
N GLU A 195 -3.16 14.29 -6.34
CA GLU A 195 -4.44 14.88 -5.94
C GLU A 195 -4.26 15.68 -4.64
N ASP A 196 -4.67 16.94 -4.66
CA ASP A 196 -4.67 17.80 -3.47
C ASP A 196 -5.74 17.38 -2.47
N PRO A 197 -5.51 17.56 -1.15
CA PRO A 197 -6.55 17.32 -0.16
C PRO A 197 -7.72 18.29 -0.37
N PRO A 198 -8.98 17.86 -0.16
CA PRO A 198 -10.11 18.73 -0.38
C PRO A 198 -10.17 19.85 0.65
N PHE A 199 -10.50 21.06 0.19
CA PHE A 199 -10.62 22.24 1.03
C PHE A 199 -11.67 22.03 2.15
N ALA A 200 -11.31 22.31 3.40
CA ALA A 200 -12.16 22.29 4.59
C ALA A 200 -12.04 23.64 5.33
N ALA A 201 -13.14 24.37 5.45
CA ALA A 201 -13.16 25.75 5.94
C ALA A 201 -13.22 25.80 7.47
N GLY A 202 -13.77 24.75 8.11
CA GLY A 202 -13.65 24.56 9.55
C GLY A 202 -12.22 24.27 10.00
N SER A 203 -11.32 23.88 9.08
CA SER A 203 -9.89 23.72 9.35
C SER A 203 -9.17 25.06 9.20
N PHE A 204 -9.34 25.95 10.18
CA PHE A 204 -8.83 27.33 10.11
C PHE A 204 -7.31 27.43 10.02
N GLU A 205 -6.58 26.43 10.54
CA GLU A 205 -5.11 26.42 10.55
C GLU A 205 -4.54 26.06 9.17
N ASN A 206 -5.06 24.98 8.58
CA ASN A 206 -4.41 24.31 7.44
C ASN A 206 -5.27 24.26 6.18
N GLY A 207 -6.57 24.56 6.26
CA GLY A 207 -7.47 24.63 5.11
C GLY A 207 -7.91 23.27 4.55
N TYR A 208 -7.54 22.16 5.19
CA TYR A 208 -7.98 20.80 4.84
C TYR A 208 -8.13 19.94 6.10
N ASP A 209 -8.77 18.78 5.96
CA ASP A 209 -8.91 17.83 7.07
C ASP A 209 -7.68 16.92 7.23
N GLU A 210 -6.84 17.25 8.19
CA GLU A 210 -5.61 16.50 8.53
C GLU A 210 -5.86 15.13 9.17
N SER A 211 -7.06 14.91 9.71
CA SER A 211 -7.41 13.61 10.29
C SER A 211 -7.61 12.52 9.23
N LEU A 212 -7.82 12.92 7.97
CA LEU A 212 -8.15 12.04 6.86
C LEU A 212 -7.25 12.19 5.64
N ALA A 213 -6.70 13.37 5.42
CA ALA A 213 -5.90 13.69 4.24
C ALA A 213 -4.50 14.22 4.61
N THR A 214 -3.62 14.30 3.62
CA THR A 214 -2.24 14.77 3.79
C THR A 214 -1.83 15.67 2.65
N ILE A 215 -1.00 16.68 2.95
CA ILE A 215 -0.46 17.64 1.98
C ILE A 215 0.84 17.18 1.31
N LYS A 216 1.27 15.93 1.53
CA LYS A 216 2.55 15.42 0.98
C LYS A 216 2.60 15.39 -0.55
N GLY A 217 1.45 15.50 -1.24
CA GLY A 217 1.36 15.33 -2.70
C GLY A 217 1.86 13.95 -3.12
N ARG A 218 2.47 13.87 -4.29
CA ARG A 218 3.11 12.65 -4.81
C ARG A 218 4.40 12.31 -4.07
N PHE A 219 4.40 11.19 -3.34
CA PHE A 219 5.58 10.68 -2.64
C PHE A 219 6.08 9.39 -3.28
N TRP A 220 7.35 9.31 -3.66
CA TRP A 220 7.96 8.10 -4.21
C TRP A 220 9.12 7.61 -3.35
N TYR A 221 9.37 6.31 -3.38
CA TYR A 221 10.47 5.69 -2.66
C TYR A 221 11.06 4.51 -3.43
N VAL A 222 12.34 4.24 -3.16
CA VAL A 222 13.05 3.05 -3.61
C VAL A 222 13.62 2.35 -2.39
N GLN A 223 13.45 1.04 -2.30
CA GLN A 223 13.96 0.21 -1.21
C GLN A 223 14.72 -0.98 -1.77
N VAL A 224 15.80 -1.35 -1.09
CA VAL A 224 16.54 -2.59 -1.35
C VAL A 224 16.52 -3.42 -0.06
N LYS A 225 16.06 -4.66 -0.16
CA LYS A 225 16.07 -5.64 0.94
C LYS A 225 16.94 -6.82 0.55
N LYS A 226 17.89 -7.21 1.40
CA LYS A 226 18.76 -8.37 1.18
C LYS A 226 18.54 -9.39 2.29
N LYS A 227 18.33 -10.65 1.92
CA LYS A 227 18.39 -11.78 2.86
C LYS A 227 19.79 -12.40 2.80
N PHE A 228 20.40 -12.62 3.97
CA PHE A 228 21.70 -13.29 4.14
C PHE A 228 21.50 -14.76 4.51
#